data_AF-A0A8T5SMY1-F1
#
_entry.id   AF-A0A8T5SMY1-F1
#
_cell.length_a   1.000
_cell.length_b   1.000
_cell.length_c   1.000
_cell.angle_alpha   90.00
_cell.angle_beta   90.00
_cell.angle_gamma   90.00
#
_symmetry.space_group_name_H-M   'P 1'
#
loop_
_entity.id
_entity.type
_entity.pdbx_description
1 polymer ?
#
loop_
_entity_poly.entity_id
_entity_poly.type
_entity_poly.pdbx_seq_one_letter_code
_entity_poly.pdbx_strand_id
1 'polypeptide(L)'
;MSFVDMPWSYYATLASFGIFFGSLNIYILTLWLAHPMASPLWLIGVVIGMLCLVYSVRMVRVHQAEIVEKKRKETFEETSND
;
A
#
# COMPACT_ATOMS: atom_id res chain seq x y z
N MET A 1 2.96 -25.58 6.54
CA MET A 1 3.28 -24.13 6.50
C MET A 1 2.11 -23.47 5.79
N SER A 2 1.17 -22.89 6.54
CA SER A 2 -0.03 -22.29 5.97
C SER A 2 0.39 -21.06 5.18
N PHE A 3 0.22 -21.10 3.85
CA PHE A 3 0.22 -19.90 3.02
C PHE A 3 -0.95 -19.05 3.51
N VAL A 4 -0.67 -18.15 4.46
CA VAL A 4 -1.59 -17.09 4.81
C VAL A 4 -1.68 -16.25 3.55
N ASP A 5 -2.77 -16.42 2.79
CA ASP A 5 -3.09 -15.59 1.63
C ASP A 5 -3.19 -14.14 2.12
N MET A 6 -2.05 -13.47 2.18
CA MET A 6 -2.00 -12.07 2.51
C MET A 6 -2.76 -11.33 1.41
N PRO A 7 -3.71 -10.47 1.77
CA PRO A 7 -4.53 -9.78 0.79
C PRO A 7 -3.63 -9.01 -0.16
N TRP A 8 -3.95 -9.02 -1.45
CA TRP A 8 -3.13 -8.40 -2.49
C TRP A 8 -2.80 -6.92 -2.20
N SER A 9 -3.70 -6.24 -1.48
CA SER A 9 -3.49 -4.88 -0.96
C SER A 9 -2.25 -4.74 -0.07
N TYR A 10 -1.87 -5.78 0.67
CA TYR A 10 -0.67 -5.78 1.52
C TYR A 10 0.61 -5.72 0.68
N TYR A 11 0.73 -6.56 -0.35
CA TYR A 11 1.86 -6.54 -1.27
C TYR A 11 1.93 -5.23 -2.05
N ALA A 12 0.77 -4.72 -2.51
CA ALA A 12 0.70 -3.41 -3.16
C ALA A 12 1.17 -2.28 -2.22
N THR A 13 0.82 -2.34 -0.93
CA THR A 13 1.27 -1.37 0.08
C THR A 13 2.79 -1.43 0.25
N LEU A 14 3.35 -2.64 0.41
CA LEU A 14 4.78 -2.86 0.60
C LEU A 14 5.60 -2.38 -0.61
N ALA A 15 5.16 -2.72 -1.82
CA ALA A 15 5.79 -2.26 -3.05
C ALA A 15 5.74 -0.73 -3.19
N SER A 16 4.58 -0.12 -2.92
CA SER A 16 4.40 1.33 -2.96
C SER A 16 5.28 2.05 -1.94
N PHE A 17 5.39 1.49 -0.74
CA PHE A 17 6.26 2.00 0.32
C PHE A 17 7.72 1.95 -0.09
N GLY A 18 8.17 0.83 -0.68
CA GLY A 18 9.52 0.67 -1.20
C GLY A 18 9.87 1.66 -2.32
N ILE A 19 8.96 1.85 -3.28
CA ILE A 19 9.14 2.82 -4.37
C ILE A 19 9.20 4.24 -3.82
N PHE A 20 8.26 4.61 -2.95
CA PHE A 20 8.22 5.96 -2.36
C PHE A 20 9.46 6.27 -1.54
N PHE A 21 9.82 5.41 -0.58
CA PHE A 21 11.00 5.62 0.26
C PHE A 21 12.30 5.52 -0.53
N GLY A 22 12.40 4.58 -1.48
CA GLY A 22 13.57 4.44 -2.33
C GLY A 22 13.82 5.70 -3.16
N SER A 23 12.80 6.20 -3.87
CA SER A 23 12.91 7.42 -4.67
C SER A 23 13.20 8.65 -3.82
N LEU A 24 12.57 8.78 -2.65
CA LEU A 24 12.81 9.90 -1.73
C LEU A 24 14.25 9.90 -1.19
N ASN A 25 14.74 8.74 -0.75
CA ASN A 25 16.10 8.63 -0.21
C ASN A 25 17.15 8.87 -1.28
N ILE A 26 16.97 8.34 -2.49
CA ILE A 26 17.91 8.61 -3.59
C ILE A 26 17.92 10.09 -3.95
N TYR A 27 16.76 10.74 -3.99
CA TYR A 27 16.68 12.19 -4.22
C TYR A 27 17.41 12.99 -3.14
N ILE A 28 17.15 12.70 -1.86
CA ILE A 28 17.79 13.41 -0.74
C ILE A 28 19.30 13.16 -0.72
N LEU A 29 19.74 11.91 -0.90
CA LEU A 29 21.16 11.54 -0.90
C LEU A 29 21.91 12.19 -2.08
N THR A 30 21.34 12.15 -3.28
CA THR A 30 21.96 12.77 -4.46
C THR A 30 22.05 14.29 -4.33
N LEU A 31 21.04 14.93 -3.75
CA LEU A 31 21.07 16.36 -3.46
C LEU A 31 22.13 16.70 -2.40
N TRP A 32 22.17 15.93 -1.30
CA TRP A 32 23.09 16.18 -0.19
C TRP A 32 24.56 15.94 -0.56
N LEU A 33 24.82 14.94 -1.41
CA LEU A 33 26.15 14.62 -1.91
C LEU A 33 26.58 15.52 -3.09
N ALA A 34 25.75 16.48 -3.51
CA ALA A 34 25.91 17.28 -4.73
C ALA A 34 26.26 16.42 -5.95
N HIS A 35 25.66 15.23 -6.03
CA HIS A 35 26.02 14.22 -7.00
C HIS A 35 25.54 14.66 -8.40
N PRO A 36 26.30 14.43 -9.49
CA PRO A 36 25.90 14.82 -10.84
C PRO A 36 24.61 14.15 -11.35
N MET A 37 24.13 13.11 -10.66
CA MET A 37 22.81 12.49 -10.89
C MET A 37 21.68 13.07 -10.05
N ALA A 38 21.90 14.20 -9.36
CA ALA A 38 20.87 14.98 -8.70
C ALA A 38 19.93 15.56 -9.76
N SER A 39 18.97 14.75 -10.17
CA SER A 39 18.02 15.06 -11.22
C SER A 39 16.61 15.21 -10.62
N PRO A 40 15.84 16.23 -11.03
CA PRO A 40 14.45 16.35 -10.63
C PRO A 40 13.57 15.18 -11.12
N LEU A 41 14.07 14.29 -12.00
CA LEU A 41 13.36 13.07 -12.40
C LEU A 41 12.97 12.19 -11.20
N TRP A 42 13.74 12.21 -10.10
CA TRP A 42 13.41 11.44 -8.90
C TRP A 42 12.12 11.92 -8.21
N LEU A 43 11.75 13.21 -8.37
CA LEU A 43 10.48 13.74 -7.85
C LEU A 43 9.27 13.06 -8.50
N ILE A 44 9.38 12.63 -9.76
CA ILE A 44 8.32 11.88 -10.44
C ILE A 44 8.08 10.56 -9.72
N GLY A 45 9.16 9.85 -9.35
CA GLY A 45 9.08 8.62 -8.56
C GLY A 45 8.44 8.85 -7.18
N VAL A 46 8.75 9.97 -6.53
CA VAL A 46 8.11 10.37 -5.25
C VAL A 46 6.61 10.60 -5.42
N VAL A 47 6.18 11.33 -6.45
CA VAL A 47 4.75 11.60 -6.71
C VAL A 47 4.01 10.30 -7.05
N ILE A 48 4.57 9.46 -7.90
CA ILE A 48 3.99 8.15 -8.25
C ILE A 48 3.88 7.27 -7.00
N GLY A 49 4.94 7.17 -6.20
CA GLY A 49 4.95 6.40 -4.96
C GLY A 49 3.93 6.91 -3.95
N MET A 50 3.74 8.24 -3.86
CA MET A 50 2.73 8.86 -3.00
C MET A 50 1.31 8.50 -3.45
N LEU A 51 1.01 8.60 -4.74
CA LEU A 51 -0.30 8.22 -5.30
C LEU A 51 -0.58 6.73 -5.08
N CYS A 52 0.41 5.87 -5.31
CA CYS A 52 0.29 4.44 -5.05
C CYS A 52 0.04 4.14 -3.57
N LEU A 53 0.72 4.81 -2.64
CA LEU A 53 0.47 4.65 -1.20
C LEU A 53 -0.97 5.05 -0.83
N VAL A 54 -1.45 6.19 -1.32
CA VAL A 54 -2.83 6.64 -1.08
C VAL A 54 -3.84 5.62 -1.62
N TYR A 55 -3.59 5.09 -2.83
CA TYR A 55 -4.41 4.05 -3.43
C TYR A 55 -4.40 2.75 -2.63
N SER A 56 -3.22 2.30 -2.19
CA SER A 56 -3.09 1.09 -1.35
C SER A 56 -3.82 1.24 -0.02
N VAL A 57 -3.73 2.40 0.65
CA VAL A 57 -4.49 2.67 1.88
C VAL A 57 -6.00 2.63 1.64
N ARG A 58 -6.47 3.21 0.52
CA ARG A 58 -7.88 3.12 0.10
C ARG A 58 -8.32 1.67 -0.10
N MET A 59 -7.51 0.85 -0.77
CA MET A 59 -7.82 -0.57 -0.99
C MET A 59 -7.90 -1.36 0.31
N VAL A 60 -6.98 -1.13 1.26
CA VAL A 60 -7.03 -1.78 2.59
C VAL A 60 -8.33 -1.44 3.31
N ARG A 61 -8.77 -0.18 3.26
CA ARG A 61 -10.03 0.26 3.89
C ARG A 61 -11.25 -0.43 3.29
N VAL A 62 -11.30 -0.57 1.95
CA VAL A 62 -12.38 -1.28 1.26
C VAL A 62 -12.38 -2.75 1.66
N HIS A 63 -11.22 -3.41 1.66
CA HIS A 63 -11.13 -4.81 2.02
C HIS A 63 -11.53 -5.08 3.48
N GLN A 64 -11.17 -4.18 4.41
CA GLN A 64 -11.64 -4.25 5.79
C GLN A 64 -13.17 -4.12 5.88
N ALA A 65 -13.79 -3.24 5.08
CA ALA A 65 -15.24 -3.09 5.05
C ALA A 65 -15.93 -4.36 4.51
N GLU A 66 -15.39 -4.98 3.47
CA GLU A 66 -15.88 -6.26 2.92
C GLU A 66 -15.83 -7.39 3.96
N ILE A 67 -14.72 -7.50 4.72
CA ILE A 67 -14.58 -8.52 5.76
C ILE A 67 -15.62 -8.32 6.87
N VAL A 68 -15.87 -7.08 7.29
CA VAL A 68 -16.88 -6.76 8.31
C VAL A 68 -18.29 -7.09 7.82
N GLU A 69 -18.60 -6.78 6.57
CA GLU A 69 -19.91 -7.08 5.99
C GLU A 69 -20.11 -8.59 5.83
N LYS A 70 -19.08 -9.32 5.39
CA LYS A 70 -19.12 -10.79 5.29
C LYS A 70 -19.37 -11.44 6.66
N LYS A 71 -18.64 -11.03 7.70
CA LYS A 71 -18.87 -11.51 9.07
C LYS A 71 -20.29 -11.21 9.56
N ARG A 72 -20.83 -10.03 9.25
CA ARG A 72 -22.21 -9.69 9.62
C ARG A 72 -23.23 -10.64 8.98
N LYS A 73 -23.06 -11.00 7.70
CA LYS A 73 -23.96 -11.92 7.00
C LYS A 73 -23.91 -13.33 7.59
N GLU A 74 -22.71 -13.84 7.87
CA GLU A 74 -22.52 -15.15 8.51
C GLU A 74 -23.23 -15.25 9.87
N THR A 75 -23.10 -14.24 10.73
CA THR A 75 -23.80 -14.21 12.03
C THR A 75 -25.33 -14.12 11.89
N PHE A 76 -25.84 -13.40 10.89
CA PHE A 76 -27.30 -13.31 10.64
C PHE A 76 -27.89 -14.63 10.12
N GLU A 77 -27.16 -15.38 9.30
CA GLU A 77 -27.60 -16.70 8.82
C GLU A 77 -27.63 -17.75 9.94
N GLU A 78 -26.65 -17.74 10.86
CA GLU A 78 -26.68 -18.62 12.05
C GLU A 78 -27.88 -18.31 12.97
N THR A 79 -28.17 -17.02 13.22
CA THR A 79 -29.28 -16.62 14.11
C THR A 79 -30.67 -16.83 13.49
N SER A 80 -30.75 -16.97 12.16
CA SER A 80 -32.01 -17.21 11.43
C SER A 80 -32.38 -18.70 11.33
N ASN A 81 -31.46 -19.60 11.69
CA ASN A 81 -31.64 -21.05 11.53
C ASN A 81 -31.93 -21.76 12.86
N ASP A 82 -32.05 -21.00 13.96
CA ASP A 82 -32.54 -21.42 15.29
C ASP A 82 -33.99 -20.95 15.51
#